data_AF-A0A0Q8SEM8-F1
#
_entry.id   AF-A0A0Q8SEM8-F1
#
_cell.length_a   1.000
_cell.length_b   1.000
_cell.length_c   1.000
_cell.angle_alpha   90.00
_cell.angle_beta   90.00
_cell.angle_gamma   90.00
#
_symmetry.space_group_name_H-M   'P 1'
#
loop_
_entity.id
_entity.type
_entity.pdbx_description
1 polymer ?
#
loop_
_entity_poly.entity_id
_entity_poly.type
_entity_poly.pdbx_seq_one_letter_code
_entity_poly.pdbx_strand_id
1 'polypeptide(L)'
;MLVREGGSTSVSQQFFDYSIAYLNAAKVLNARALEIEIKWADATVVLWNACHAVELFLKATILLKEPSIKHSKLQDHNIARLAQRHRLLYDQKRFHWEIPFMVTTESMIGANGYSIKLSEEDRKRIEGRIPFSIEHRYPVDREGKPWDGLQGMSPAGFAQALDRLHNDFNRIWNAGQP
;
A
#
# COMPACT_ATOMS: atom_id res chain seq x y z
N MET A 1 7.48 20.50 20.65
CA MET A 1 8.73 19.73 20.49
C MET A 1 8.35 18.26 20.52
N LEU A 2 8.43 17.55 19.39
CA LEU A 2 8.19 16.10 19.38
C LEU A 2 9.46 15.42 19.91
N VAL A 3 9.36 14.87 21.11
CA VAL A 3 10.43 14.09 21.73
C VAL A 3 10.29 12.67 21.20
N ARG A 4 11.32 12.15 20.52
CA ARG A 4 11.47 10.70 20.36
C ARG A 4 11.70 10.16 21.76
N GLU A 5 10.69 9.59 22.40
CA GLU A 5 10.88 8.95 23.71
C GLU A 5 11.98 7.89 23.57
N GLY A 6 12.99 8.01 24.42
CA GLY A 6 14.27 7.33 24.33
C GLY A 6 14.20 5.84 24.69
N GLY A 7 13.55 5.06 23.85
CA GLY A 7 13.78 3.63 23.70
C GLY A 7 14.22 3.36 22.26
N SER A 8 15.24 2.53 22.04
CA SER A 8 15.58 2.07 20.68
C SER A 8 14.45 1.18 20.15
N THR A 9 13.37 1.77 19.65
CA THR A 9 12.31 1.05 18.93
C THR A 9 12.93 0.29 17.78
N SER A 10 12.63 -1.01 17.67
CA SER A 10 13.12 -1.84 16.57
C SER A 10 12.78 -1.21 15.22
N VAL A 11 13.57 -1.51 14.19
CA VAL A 11 13.29 -0.95 12.86
C VAL A 11 11.91 -1.40 12.36
N SER A 12 11.49 -2.64 12.66
CA SER A 12 10.14 -3.11 12.33
C SER A 12 9.06 -2.26 12.99
N GLN A 13 9.21 -1.90 14.27
CA GLN A 13 8.28 -1.00 14.97
C GLN A 13 8.24 0.39 14.32
N GLN A 14 9.40 0.96 13.96
CA GLN A 14 9.44 2.26 13.30
C GLN A 14 8.71 2.26 11.94
N PHE A 15 8.84 1.18 11.15
CA PHE A 15 8.08 1.03 9.91
C PHE A 15 6.57 0.91 10.16
N PHE A 16 6.16 0.20 11.22
CA PHE A 16 4.76 0.11 11.62
C PHE A 16 4.20 1.45 12.09
N ASP A 17 4.93 2.20 12.92
CA ASP A 17 4.51 3.52 13.39
C ASP A 17 4.33 4.48 12.21
N TYR A 18 5.24 4.46 11.24
CA TYR A 18 5.08 5.24 10.02
C TYR A 18 3.89 4.76 9.17
N SER A 19 3.66 3.45 9.04
CA SER A 19 2.50 2.98 8.27
C SER A 19 1.18 3.47 8.85
N ILE A 20 1.05 3.46 10.19
CA ILE A 20 -0.12 4.02 10.89
C ILE A 20 -0.22 5.54 10.69
N ALA A 21 0.89 6.27 10.79
CA ALA A 21 0.90 7.71 10.57
C ALA A 21 0.43 8.09 9.16
N TYR A 22 0.93 7.41 8.11
CA TYR A 22 0.50 7.63 6.73
C TYR A 22 -0.96 7.24 6.51
N LEU A 23 -1.43 6.15 7.13
CA LEU A 23 -2.84 5.76 7.04
C LEU A 23 -3.77 6.77 7.70
N ASN A 24 -3.37 7.29 8.86
CA ASN A 24 -4.12 8.34 9.56
C ASN A 24 -4.15 9.64 8.74
N ALA A 25 -3.05 10.02 8.10
CA ALA A 25 -3.02 11.15 7.19
C ALA A 25 -3.99 10.94 6.00
N ALA A 26 -4.00 9.74 5.40
CA ALA A 26 -4.96 9.39 4.35
C ALA A 26 -6.41 9.51 4.84
N LYS A 27 -6.72 9.04 6.06
CA LYS A 27 -8.06 9.14 6.66
C LYS A 27 -8.50 10.59 6.87
N VAL A 28 -7.62 11.44 7.41
CA VAL A 28 -7.92 12.87 7.63
C VAL A 28 -8.19 13.57 6.30
N LEU A 29 -7.33 13.36 5.31
CA LEU A 29 -7.51 13.97 3.98
C LEU A 29 -8.77 13.45 3.28
N ASN A 30 -9.07 12.15 3.39
CA ASN A 30 -10.28 11.56 2.83
C ASN A 30 -11.55 12.06 3.52
N ALA A 31 -11.53 12.26 4.84
CA ALA A 31 -12.63 12.85 5.58
C ALA A 31 -12.88 14.28 5.10
N ARG A 32 -11.81 15.07 4.90
CA ARG A 32 -11.93 16.41 4.34
C ARG A 32 -12.53 16.38 2.93
N ALA A 33 -12.16 15.39 2.12
CA ALA A 33 -12.69 15.20 0.77
C ALA A 33 -14.20 14.87 0.70
N LEU A 34 -14.83 14.51 1.81
CA LEU A 34 -16.28 14.32 1.89
C LEU A 34 -17.03 15.65 2.07
N GLU A 35 -16.35 16.69 2.54
CA GLU A 35 -16.95 17.97 2.93
C GLU A 35 -16.78 19.05 1.85
N ILE A 36 -15.87 18.84 0.90
CA ILE A 36 -15.49 19.82 -0.11
C ILE A 36 -15.49 19.20 -1.50
N GLU A 37 -15.62 20.05 -2.51
CA GLU A 37 -15.26 19.66 -3.87
C GLU A 37 -13.75 19.45 -3.95
N ILE A 38 -13.34 18.21 -4.23
CA ILE A 38 -11.93 17.86 -4.38
C ILE A 38 -11.50 17.84 -5.84
N LYS A 39 -10.25 18.25 -6.07
CA LYS A 39 -9.59 18.08 -7.37
C LYS A 39 -8.94 16.71 -7.43
N TRP A 40 -8.58 16.31 -8.64
CA TRP A 40 -7.83 15.07 -8.87
C TRP A 40 -6.55 15.00 -8.02
N ALA A 41 -5.82 16.12 -7.87
CA ALA A 41 -4.61 16.17 -7.06
C ALA A 41 -4.87 15.80 -5.59
N ASP A 42 -6.00 16.23 -5.02
CA ASP A 42 -6.37 15.92 -3.62
C ASP A 42 -6.63 14.42 -3.46
N ALA A 43 -7.40 13.82 -4.38
CA ALA A 43 -7.65 12.38 -4.40
C ALA A 43 -6.35 11.57 -4.56
N THR A 44 -5.45 12.01 -5.45
CA THR A 44 -4.16 11.35 -5.67
C THR A 44 -3.30 11.36 -4.42
N VAL A 45 -3.28 12.46 -3.67
CA VAL A 45 -2.54 12.52 -2.39
C VAL A 45 -3.14 11.57 -1.35
N VAL A 46 -4.47 11.44 -1.27
CA VAL A 46 -5.13 10.45 -0.40
C VAL A 46 -4.68 9.03 -0.77
N LEU A 47 -4.76 8.67 -2.06
CA LEU A 47 -4.35 7.37 -2.57
C LEU A 47 -2.86 7.10 -2.32
N TRP A 48 -2.01 8.11 -2.51
CA TRP A 48 -0.58 8.00 -2.27
C TRP A 48 -0.27 7.67 -0.81
N ASN A 49 -0.89 8.40 0.13
CA ASN A 49 -0.70 8.14 1.57
C ASN A 49 -1.14 6.71 1.93
N ALA A 50 -2.28 6.26 1.41
CA ALA A 50 -2.77 4.90 1.64
C ALA A 50 -1.84 3.82 1.03
N CYS A 51 -1.38 4.04 -0.20
CA CYS A 51 -0.42 3.16 -0.87
C CYS A 51 0.88 3.05 -0.08
N HIS A 52 1.41 4.18 0.41
CA HIS A 52 2.65 4.19 1.16
C HIS A 52 2.49 3.55 2.54
N ALA A 53 1.35 3.76 3.21
CA ALA A 53 1.02 3.04 4.44
C ALA A 53 1.08 1.53 4.25
N VAL A 54 0.48 0.99 3.17
CA VAL A 54 0.51 -0.45 2.86
C VAL A 54 1.93 -0.95 2.60
N GLU A 55 2.71 -0.21 1.81
CA GLU A 55 4.12 -0.54 1.55
C GLU A 55 4.92 -0.66 2.85
N LEU A 56 4.83 0.35 3.72
CA LEU A 56 5.57 0.39 4.98
C LEU A 56 5.11 -0.69 5.95
N PHE A 57 3.81 -0.99 6.00
CA PHE A 57 3.26 -2.05 6.83
C PHE A 57 3.78 -3.44 6.43
N LEU A 58 3.84 -3.71 5.11
CA LEU A 58 4.42 -4.96 4.61
C LEU A 58 5.92 -5.06 4.97
N LYS A 59 6.66 -3.95 4.88
CA LYS A 59 8.07 -3.92 5.31
C LYS A 59 8.21 -4.16 6.81
N ALA A 60 7.34 -3.57 7.63
CA ALA A 60 7.34 -3.75 9.08
C ALA A 60 7.16 -5.22 9.47
N THR A 61 6.16 -5.88 8.89
CA THR A 61 5.84 -7.29 9.15
C THR A 61 6.91 -8.25 8.63
N ILE A 62 7.48 -8.01 7.45
CA ILE A 62 8.62 -8.81 6.96
C ILE A 62 9.82 -8.67 7.91
N LEU A 63 10.16 -7.46 8.35
CA LEU A 63 11.24 -7.23 9.32
C LEU A 63 10.96 -7.87 10.69
N LEU A 64 9.69 -7.93 11.09
CA LEU A 64 9.30 -8.57 12.34
C LEU A 64 9.60 -10.07 12.33
N LYS A 65 9.39 -10.76 11.20
CA LYS A 65 9.72 -12.20 11.04
C LYS A 65 11.17 -12.46 10.66
N GLU A 66 11.79 -11.55 9.93
CA GLU A 66 13.15 -11.69 9.42
C GLU A 66 14.02 -10.49 9.83
N PRO A 67 14.31 -10.30 11.13
CA PRO A 67 15.02 -9.12 11.63
C PRO A 67 16.46 -8.99 11.09
N SER A 68 17.04 -10.07 10.57
CA SER A 68 18.39 -10.09 9.98
C SER A 68 18.42 -9.75 8.48
N ILE A 69 17.26 -9.54 7.84
CA ILE A 69 17.22 -9.19 6.42
C ILE A 69 17.92 -7.84 6.20
N LYS A 70 18.84 -7.78 5.22
CA LYS A 70 19.51 -6.54 4.86
C LYS A 70 18.48 -5.52 4.37
N HIS A 71 18.51 -4.29 4.89
CA HIS A 71 17.60 -3.21 4.48
C HIS A 71 17.58 -2.96 2.97
N SER A 72 18.70 -3.19 2.27
CA SER A 72 18.76 -3.10 0.80
C SER A 72 17.78 -4.03 0.09
N LYS A 73 17.43 -5.19 0.69
CA LYS A 73 16.42 -6.11 0.16
C LYS A 73 14.98 -5.63 0.37
N LEU A 74 14.78 -4.60 1.19
CA LEU A 74 13.48 -3.96 1.46
C LEU A 74 13.38 -2.58 0.79
N GLN A 75 14.34 -2.21 -0.05
CA GLN A 75 14.25 -0.99 -0.87
C GLN A 75 13.29 -1.15 -2.06
N ASP A 76 12.75 -2.34 -2.28
CA ASP A 76 11.67 -2.53 -3.25
C ASP A 76 10.42 -1.74 -2.80
N HIS A 77 9.84 -1.00 -3.73
CA HIS A 77 8.59 -0.26 -3.54
C HIS A 77 7.40 -0.99 -4.17
N ASN A 78 7.63 -2.16 -4.77
CA ASN A 78 6.61 -2.98 -5.39
C ASN A 78 5.80 -3.73 -4.33
N ILE A 79 4.57 -3.26 -4.09
CA ILE A 79 3.64 -3.85 -3.12
C ILE A 79 3.31 -5.31 -3.43
N ALA A 80 3.21 -5.72 -4.71
CA ALA A 80 2.90 -7.11 -5.05
C ALA A 80 4.01 -8.08 -4.59
N ARG A 81 5.28 -7.70 -4.77
CA ARG A 81 6.42 -8.49 -4.29
C ARG A 81 6.50 -8.53 -2.77
N LEU A 82 6.29 -7.39 -2.11
CA LEU A 82 6.21 -7.33 -0.65
C LEU A 82 5.05 -8.17 -0.10
N ALA A 83 3.89 -8.14 -0.75
CA ALA A 83 2.70 -8.91 -0.41
C ALA A 83 2.95 -10.42 -0.56
N GLN A 84 3.61 -10.85 -1.63
CA GLN A 84 4.00 -12.25 -1.81
C GLN A 84 4.94 -12.69 -0.68
N ARG A 85 5.96 -11.90 -0.36
CA ARG A 85 6.88 -12.21 0.75
C ARG A 85 6.16 -12.27 2.09
N HIS A 86 5.26 -11.32 2.37
CA HIS A 86 4.44 -11.32 3.57
C HIS A 86 3.60 -12.62 3.68
N ARG A 87 2.89 -13.00 2.61
CA ARG A 87 2.05 -14.21 2.61
C ARG A 87 2.86 -15.49 2.84
N LEU A 88 4.09 -15.56 2.35
CA LEU A 88 4.99 -16.69 2.62
C LEU A 88 5.43 -16.76 4.09
N LEU A 89 5.60 -15.61 4.75
CA LEU A 89 6.01 -15.54 6.17
C LEU A 89 4.83 -15.67 7.15
N TYR A 90 3.62 -15.39 6.69
CA TYR A 90 2.39 -15.33 7.48
C TYR A 90 1.28 -16.15 6.79
N ASP A 91 1.48 -17.45 6.69
CA ASP A 91 0.59 -18.42 6.01
C ASP A 91 -0.68 -18.78 6.82
N GLN A 92 -0.71 -18.43 8.10
CA GLN A 92 -1.83 -18.75 8.97
C GLN A 92 -3.03 -17.85 8.66
N LYS A 93 -4.24 -18.43 8.65
CA LYS A 93 -5.50 -17.74 8.35
C LYS A 93 -5.71 -16.43 9.14
N ARG A 94 -5.23 -16.36 10.38
CA ARG A 94 -5.31 -15.16 11.23
C ARG A 94 -4.51 -13.96 10.72
N PHE A 95 -3.63 -14.16 9.74
CA PHE A 95 -2.85 -13.10 9.09
C PHE A 95 -3.30 -12.80 7.67
N HIS A 96 -4.35 -13.46 7.19
CA HIS A 96 -4.93 -13.16 5.89
C HIS A 96 -5.67 -11.83 5.93
N TRP A 97 -5.54 -11.08 4.84
CA TRP A 97 -6.21 -9.81 4.60
C TRP A 97 -6.16 -9.47 3.11
N GLU A 98 -7.02 -8.56 2.68
CA GLU A 98 -7.02 -8.03 1.32
C GLU A 98 -5.94 -6.94 1.22
N ILE A 99 -4.87 -7.21 0.47
CA ILE A 99 -3.78 -6.26 0.28
C ILE A 99 -4.10 -5.42 -0.97
N PRO A 100 -4.42 -4.12 -0.85
CA PRO A 100 -4.72 -3.29 -2.01
C PRO A 100 -3.44 -2.89 -2.75
N PHE A 101 -3.60 -2.19 -3.88
CA PHE A 101 -2.50 -1.65 -4.70
C PHE A 101 -1.53 -2.73 -5.24
N MET A 102 -1.96 -3.98 -5.26
CA MET A 102 -1.26 -5.01 -6.01
C MET A 102 -1.61 -4.84 -7.48
N VAL A 103 -0.65 -4.40 -8.31
CA VAL A 103 -0.74 -4.69 -9.75
C VAL A 103 -0.23 -6.12 -9.89
N THR A 104 -1.13 -7.09 -10.02
CA THR A 104 -0.72 -8.44 -10.44
C THR A 104 -1.26 -8.73 -11.82
N THR A 105 -0.61 -9.68 -12.48
CA THR A 105 -1.10 -10.27 -13.72
C THR A 105 -2.41 -11.07 -13.52
N GLU A 106 -2.88 -11.21 -12.29
CA GLU A 106 -4.10 -11.92 -11.91
C GLU A 106 -5.21 -10.96 -11.46
N SER A 107 -4.89 -9.71 -11.11
CA SER A 107 -5.83 -8.75 -10.52
C SER A 107 -6.65 -7.93 -11.53
N MET A 108 -6.50 -8.19 -12.84
CA MET A 108 -7.47 -7.69 -13.82
C MET A 108 -8.68 -8.64 -13.86
N ILE A 109 -9.51 -8.55 -12.82
CA ILE A 109 -10.89 -8.98 -12.94
C ILE A 109 -11.53 -7.99 -13.92
N GLY A 110 -11.98 -8.47 -15.08
CA GLY A 110 -12.71 -7.63 -16.02
C GLY A 110 -13.92 -7.00 -15.33
N ALA A 111 -14.46 -5.90 -15.86
CA ALA A 111 -15.66 -5.25 -15.31
C ALA A 111 -16.88 -6.19 -15.14
N ASN A 112 -16.80 -7.41 -15.68
CA ASN A 112 -17.77 -8.49 -15.60
C ASN A 112 -17.47 -9.56 -14.52
N GLY A 113 -16.46 -9.40 -13.66
CA GLY A 113 -16.18 -10.34 -12.57
C GLY A 113 -15.38 -11.59 -12.97
N TYR A 114 -14.97 -11.72 -14.24
CA TYR A 114 -14.17 -12.86 -14.71
C TYR A 114 -12.67 -12.55 -14.68
N SER A 115 -11.88 -13.55 -14.27
CA SER A 115 -10.42 -13.54 -14.39
C SER A 115 -10.02 -13.47 -15.86
N ILE A 116 -9.44 -12.35 -16.29
CA ILE A 116 -8.89 -12.24 -17.65
C ILE A 116 -7.56 -12.98 -17.65
N LYS A 117 -7.43 -14.03 -18.47
CA LYS A 117 -6.11 -14.59 -18.80
C LYS A 117 -5.37 -13.53 -19.61
N LEU A 118 -4.44 -12.84 -18.96
CA LEU A 118 -3.58 -11.88 -19.61
C LEU A 118 -2.67 -12.56 -20.64
N SER A 119 -2.46 -11.89 -21.77
CA SER A 119 -1.43 -12.32 -22.73
C SER A 119 -0.03 -12.18 -22.11
N GLU A 120 0.96 -12.85 -22.69
CA GLU A 120 2.36 -12.71 -22.24
C GLU A 120 2.88 -11.28 -22.40
N GLU A 121 2.38 -10.53 -23.39
CA GLU A 121 2.68 -9.11 -23.57
C GLU A 121 2.04 -8.24 -22.49
N ASP A 122 0.78 -8.51 -22.12
CA ASP A 122 0.11 -7.82 -21.01
C ASP A 122 0.80 -8.11 -19.68
N ARG A 123 1.28 -9.34 -19.48
CA ARG A 123 2.06 -9.73 -18.31
C ARG A 123 3.35 -8.94 -18.23
N LYS A 124 4.13 -8.88 -19.32
CA LYS A 124 5.36 -8.08 -19.37
C LYS A 124 5.10 -6.59 -19.19
N ARG A 125 4.00 -6.07 -19.75
CA ARG A 125 3.59 -4.67 -19.57
C ARG A 125 3.24 -4.37 -18.11
N ILE A 126 2.57 -5.30 -17.42
CA ILE A 126 2.20 -5.17 -16.00
C ILE A 126 3.41 -5.36 -15.07
N GLU A 127 4.27 -6.35 -15.34
CA GLU A 127 5.50 -6.57 -14.57
C GLU A 127 6.52 -5.44 -14.76
N GLY A 128 6.55 -4.86 -15.96
CA GLY A 128 7.32 -3.66 -16.28
C GLY A 128 6.64 -2.36 -15.87
N ARG A 129 5.41 -2.42 -15.33
CA ARG A 129 4.68 -1.22 -14.90
C ARG A 129 5.40 -0.56 -13.74
N ILE A 130 5.42 0.77 -13.80
CA ILE A 130 5.97 1.59 -12.74
C ILE A 130 5.14 1.38 -11.45
N PRO A 131 5.76 1.19 -10.27
CA PRO A 131 5.01 0.98 -9.04
C PRO A 131 4.02 2.11 -8.76
N PHE A 132 2.84 1.80 -8.20
CA PHE A 132 1.84 2.81 -7.81
C PHE A 132 2.40 3.92 -6.92
N SER A 133 3.40 3.60 -6.08
CA SER A 133 4.08 4.59 -5.25
C SER A 133 4.78 5.68 -6.08
N ILE A 134 5.12 5.43 -7.34
CA ILE A 134 5.68 6.41 -8.27
C ILE A 134 4.57 7.08 -9.07
N GLU A 135 3.60 6.33 -9.59
CA GLU A 135 2.47 6.88 -10.36
C GLU A 135 1.66 7.90 -9.55
N HIS A 136 1.47 7.68 -8.24
CA HIS A 136 0.76 8.63 -7.39
C HIS A 136 1.60 9.83 -6.93
N ARG A 137 2.93 9.82 -7.13
CA ARG A 137 3.81 10.92 -6.73
C ARG A 137 3.95 12.00 -7.80
N TYR A 138 3.85 11.61 -9.07
CA TYR A 138 4.08 12.51 -10.18
C TYR A 138 2.84 12.54 -11.07
N PRO A 139 2.46 13.69 -11.65
CA PRO A 139 1.31 13.75 -12.56
C PRO A 139 1.60 13.13 -13.94
N VAL A 140 2.88 12.95 -14.27
CA VAL A 140 3.37 12.47 -15.55
C VAL A 140 4.56 11.53 -15.35
N ASP A 141 4.87 10.74 -16.38
CA ASP A 141 6.07 9.92 -16.44
C ASP A 141 7.34 10.76 -16.71
N ARG A 142 8.48 10.08 -16.86
CA ARG A 142 9.78 10.73 -17.12
C ARG A 142 9.84 11.43 -18.49
N GLU A 143 8.95 11.09 -19.41
CA GLU A 143 8.83 11.68 -20.74
C GLU A 143 7.80 12.83 -20.76
N GLY A 144 7.15 13.12 -19.63
CA GLY A 144 6.11 14.14 -19.52
C GLY A 144 4.73 13.67 -19.98
N LYS A 145 4.54 12.38 -20.22
CA LYS A 145 3.24 11.83 -20.62
C LYS A 145 2.37 11.54 -19.39
N PRO A 146 1.06 11.83 -19.45
CA PRO A 146 0.13 11.40 -18.40
C PRO A 146 0.17 9.87 -18.23
N TRP A 147 0.01 9.41 -16.99
CA TRP A 147 -0.07 7.98 -16.71
C TRP A 147 -1.33 7.36 -17.34
N ASP A 148 -1.17 6.19 -17.95
CA ASP A 148 -2.28 5.41 -18.49
C ASP A 148 -3.21 4.88 -17.36
N GLY A 149 -4.52 5.07 -17.51
CA GLY A 149 -5.55 4.42 -16.69
C GLY A 149 -6.66 5.33 -16.17
N LEU A 150 -7.74 4.72 -15.67
CA LEU A 150 -8.83 5.45 -15.02
C LEU A 150 -8.38 5.85 -13.61
N GLN A 151 -8.15 7.14 -13.40
CA GLN A 151 -7.71 7.67 -12.12
C GLN A 151 -8.88 8.36 -11.43
N GLY A 152 -9.41 7.73 -10.40
CA GLY A 152 -10.53 8.27 -9.63
C GLY A 152 -10.70 7.52 -8.32
N MET A 153 -11.14 8.25 -7.31
CA MET A 153 -11.49 7.73 -6.00
C MET A 153 -12.80 8.36 -5.59
N SER A 154 -13.73 7.55 -5.06
CA SER A 154 -14.88 8.07 -4.32
C SER A 154 -14.48 8.20 -2.85
N PRO A 155 -14.46 9.41 -2.25
CA PRO A 155 -14.11 9.56 -0.84
C PRO A 155 -14.99 8.71 0.09
N ALA A 156 -16.29 8.60 -0.23
CA ALA A 156 -17.24 7.80 0.56
C ALA A 156 -16.95 6.30 0.48
N GLY A 157 -16.67 5.79 -0.71
CA GLY A 157 -16.28 4.38 -0.89
C GLY A 157 -14.92 4.07 -0.27
N PHE A 158 -13.97 5.01 -0.35
CA PHE A 158 -12.61 4.80 0.13
C PHE A 158 -12.48 4.90 1.65
N ALA A 159 -13.36 5.63 2.34
CA ALA A 159 -13.37 5.72 3.81
C ALA A 159 -13.43 4.32 4.46
N GLN A 160 -14.32 3.45 3.98
CA GLN A 160 -14.44 2.09 4.50
C GLN A 160 -13.19 1.24 4.23
N ALA A 161 -12.53 1.46 3.10
CA ALA A 161 -11.29 0.76 2.78
C ALA A 161 -10.15 1.16 3.75
N LEU A 162 -10.03 2.45 4.07
CA LEU A 162 -9.04 2.95 5.03
C LEU A 162 -9.27 2.40 6.44
N ASP A 163 -10.53 2.28 6.88
CA ASP A 163 -10.86 1.69 8.17
C ASP A 163 -10.55 0.19 8.21
N ARG A 164 -10.85 -0.55 7.14
CA ARG A 164 -10.47 -1.96 7.02
C ARG A 164 -8.95 -2.13 7.10
N LEU A 165 -8.19 -1.31 6.37
CA LEU A 165 -6.72 -1.32 6.44
C LEU A 165 -6.21 -1.08 7.86
N HIS A 166 -6.78 -0.11 8.57
CA HIS A 166 -6.36 0.21 9.93
C HIS A 166 -6.60 -0.97 10.88
N ASN A 167 -7.76 -1.62 10.76
CA ASN A 167 -8.10 -2.78 11.56
C ASN A 167 -7.20 -3.98 11.22
N ASP A 168 -6.92 -4.22 9.94
CA ASP A 168 -6.05 -5.30 9.50
C ASP A 168 -4.60 -5.09 9.93
N PHE A 169 -4.08 -3.87 9.81
CA PHE A 169 -2.72 -3.53 10.26
C PHE A 169 -2.54 -3.85 11.74
N ASN A 170 -3.45 -3.35 12.59
CA ASN A 170 -3.37 -3.58 14.03
C ASN A 170 -3.55 -5.06 14.37
N ARG A 171 -4.53 -5.74 13.77
CA ARG A 171 -4.79 -7.17 14.00
C ARG A 171 -3.56 -8.02 13.68
N ILE A 172 -2.98 -7.81 12.50
CA ILE A 172 -1.83 -8.60 12.01
C ILE A 172 -0.58 -8.27 12.80
N TRP A 173 -0.32 -6.99 13.08
CA TRP A 173 0.84 -6.56 13.85
C TRP A 173 0.82 -7.15 15.26
N ASN A 174 -0.30 -7.02 15.97
CA ASN A 174 -0.45 -7.50 17.34
C ASN A 174 -0.37 -9.03 17.40
N ALA A 175 -0.99 -9.75 16.45
CA ALA A 175 -0.89 -11.20 16.39
C ALA A 175 0.50 -11.71 15.97
N GLY A 176 1.32 -10.84 15.37
CA GLY A 176 2.66 -11.15 14.87
C GLY A 176 3.78 -10.90 15.87
N GLN A 177 3.51 -10.14 16.93
CA GLN A 177 4.47 -9.92 18.02
C GLN A 177 4.83 -11.24 18.72
N PRO A 178 6.07 -11.36 19.24
CA PRO A 178 6.50 -12.51 20.04
C PRO A 178 5.76 -12.61 21.39
#